data_AF-A0A842WE80-F1
#
_entry.id   AF-A0A842WE80-F1
#
_cell.length_a   1.000
_cell.length_b   1.000
_cell.length_c   1.000
_cell.angle_alpha   90.00
_cell.angle_beta   90.00
_cell.angle_gamma   90.00
#
_symmetry.space_group_name_H-M   'P 1'
#
loop_
_entity.id
_entity.type
_entity.pdbx_description
1 polymer ?
#
loop_
_entity_poly.entity_id
_entity_poly.type
_entity_poly.pdbx_seq_one_letter_code
_entity_poly.pdbx_strand_id
1 'polypeptide(L)' 'MKKKKLNLSREKEFLFDLKEIFHENGIEDPGVFLANTLNKATRDGIDDAIEYVRDVDDNNLPEDVTESIVRLLKRYSTMR' A
#
# COMPACT_ATOMS: atom_id res chain seq x y z
N MET A 1 -21.23 -7.37 -0.12
CA MET A 1 -20.29 -7.43 1.04
C MET A 1 -19.59 -6.08 1.16
N LYS A 2 -19.40 -5.48 2.34
CA LYS A 2 -18.56 -4.26 2.41
C LYS A 2 -17.09 -4.67 2.24
N LYS A 3 -16.39 -3.99 1.34
CA LYS A 3 -14.95 -4.15 1.11
C LYS A 3 -14.16 -3.80 2.39
N LYS A 4 -13.07 -4.53 2.65
CA LYS A 4 -12.13 -4.18 3.73
C LYS A 4 -11.41 -2.90 3.33
N LYS A 5 -11.27 -1.97 4.26
CA LYS A 5 -10.61 -0.68 4.03
C LYS A 5 -9.45 -0.49 5.00
N LEU A 6 -8.54 0.42 4.67
CA LEU A 6 -7.49 0.84 5.57
C LEU A 6 -8.08 1.34 6.90
N ASN A 7 -7.45 0.97 8.01
CA ASN A 7 -7.78 1.54 9.30
C ASN A 7 -7.26 2.97 9.40
N LEU A 8 -8.16 3.95 9.28
CA LEU A 8 -7.82 5.39 9.34
C LEU A 8 -7.17 5.80 10.66
N SER A 9 -7.46 5.12 11.78
CA SER A 9 -6.77 5.42 13.04
C SER A 9 -5.27 5.09 13.01
N ARG A 10 -4.85 4.26 12.06
CA ARG A 10 -3.47 3.80 11.85
C ARG A 10 -2.87 4.31 10.55
N GLU A 11 -3.47 5.31 9.92
CA GLU A 11 -3.02 5.86 8.63
C GLU A 11 -1.58 6.38 8.69
N LYS A 12 -1.23 7.11 9.76
CA LYS A 12 0.14 7.64 9.93
C LYS A 12 1.18 6.54 10.08
N GLU A 13 0.86 5.50 10.84
CA GLU A 13 1.73 4.31 10.97
C GLU A 13 1.88 3.60 9.63
N PHE A 14 0.78 3.41 8.89
CA PHE A 14 0.82 2.81 7.55
C PHE A 14 1.73 3.60 6.61
N LEU A 15 1.61 4.93 6.58
CA LEU A 15 2.46 5.77 5.73
C LEU A 15 3.92 5.77 6.16
N PHE A 16 4.19 5.65 7.47
CA PHE A 16 5.55 5.50 7.98
C PHE A 16 6.15 4.18 7.51
N ASP A 17 5.51 3.05 7.81
CA ASP A 17 5.97 1.72 7.41
C ASP A 17 6.13 1.59 5.89
N LEU A 18 5.22 2.20 5.12
CA LEU A 18 5.29 2.18 3.66
C LEU A 18 6.50 2.98 3.13
N LYS A 19 6.84 4.12 3.76
CA LYS A 19 8.05 4.88 3.42
C LYS A 19 9.32 4.14 3.78
N GLU A 20 9.35 3.43 4.91
CA GLU A 20 10.49 2.61 5.31
C GLU A 20 10.77 1.51 4.27
N ILE A 21 9.74 0.84 3.75
CA ILE A 21 9.90 -0.16 2.67
C ILE A 21 10.60 0.47 1.45
N PHE A 22 10.20 1.68 1.03
CA PHE A 22 10.86 2.35 -0.10
C PHE A 22 12.30 2.75 0.21
N HIS A 23 12.55 3.26 1.42
CA HIS A 23 13.87 3.68 1.86
C HIS A 23 14.86 2.50 1.91
N GLU A 24 14.45 1.38 2.49
CA GLU A 24 15.26 0.15 2.59
C GLU A 24 15.64 -0.42 1.23
N ASN A 25 14.83 -0.14 0.19
CA ASN A 25 15.04 -0.62 -1.18
C ASN A 25 15.65 0.44 -2.10
N GLY A 26 16.10 1.58 -1.57
CA GLY A 26 16.75 2.64 -2.34
C GLY A 26 15.84 3.32 -3.37
N ILE A 27 14.52 3.27 -3.16
CA ILE A 27 13.53 3.90 -4.06
C ILE A 27 13.32 5.34 -3.60
N GLU A 28 13.85 6.28 -4.40
CA GLU A 28 13.71 7.71 -4.15
C GLU A 28 12.39 8.24 -4.73
N ASP A 29 11.71 9.10 -3.96
CA ASP A 29 10.45 9.77 -4.30
C ASP A 29 9.26 8.88 -4.73
N PRO A 30 8.72 8.02 -3.83
CA PRO A 30 7.50 7.27 -4.10
C PRO A 30 6.21 8.12 -4.02
N GLY A 31 6.30 9.46 -4.00
CA GLY A 31 5.21 10.35 -3.57
C GLY A 31 3.86 10.11 -4.27
N VAL A 32 3.86 9.96 -5.59
CA VAL A 32 2.63 9.69 -6.38
C VAL A 32 2.11 8.28 -6.12
N PHE A 33 3.01 7.30 -6.04
CA PHE A 33 2.64 5.91 -5.76
C PHE A 33 2.01 5.76 -4.37
N LEU A 34 2.60 6.40 -3.35
CA LEU A 34 2.08 6.45 -1.98
C LEU A 34 0.65 7.01 -1.95
N ALA A 35 0.46 8.16 -2.59
CA ALA A 35 -0.83 8.84 -2.62
C ALA A 35 -1.92 7.99 -3.29
N ASN A 36 -1.59 7.33 -4.40
CA ASN A 36 -2.53 6.45 -5.11
C ASN A 36 -2.87 5.19 -4.32
N THR A 37 -1.85 4.55 -3.73
CA THR A 37 -2.03 3.37 -2.87
C THR A 37 -2.92 3.70 -1.68
N LEU A 38 -2.67 4.83 -1.00
CA LEU A 38 -3.48 5.30 0.12
C LEU A 38 -4.92 5.61 -0.31
N ASN A 39 -5.10 6.33 -1.41
CA ASN A 39 -6.43 6.67 -1.93
C ASN A 39 -7.25 5.42 -2.23
N LYS A 40 -6.66 4.41 -2.88
CA LYS A 40 -7.34 3.14 -3.16
C LYS A 40 -7.67 2.40 -1.87
N ALA A 41 -6.71 2.27 -0.96
CA ALA A 41 -6.89 1.53 0.29
C ALA A 41 -7.99 2.12 1.20
N THR A 42 -8.19 3.44 1.15
CA THR A 42 -9.18 4.16 1.97
C THR A 42 -10.54 4.30 1.27
N ARG A 43 -10.56 4.58 -0.04
CA ARG A 43 -11.80 4.86 -0.80
C ARG A 43 -12.40 3.60 -1.41
N ASP A 44 -11.59 2.81 -2.10
CA ASP A 44 -12.06 1.72 -2.95
C ASP A 44 -12.06 0.40 -2.15
N GLY A 45 -10.92 0.10 -1.51
CA GLY A 45 -10.74 -1.09 -0.70
C GLY A 45 -9.28 -1.55 -0.68
N ILE A 46 -8.97 -2.44 0.26
CA ILE A 46 -7.66 -3.08 0.37
C ILE A 46 -7.36 -3.95 -0.85
N ASP A 47 -8.36 -4.69 -1.35
CA ASP A 47 -8.19 -5.56 -2.52
C ASP A 47 -7.89 -4.73 -3.79
N ASP A 48 -8.59 -3.60 -3.99
CA ASP A 48 -8.34 -2.68 -5.11
C ASP A 48 -6.97 -1.99 -5.00
N ALA A 49 -6.49 -1.75 -3.77
CA ALA A 49 -5.14 -1.23 -3.53
C ALA A 49 -4.07 -2.27 -3.83
N ILE A 50 -4.29 -3.54 -3.46
CA ILE A 50 -3.40 -4.66 -3.76
C ILE A 50 -3.30 -4.87 -5.27
N GLU A 51 -4.43 -4.85 -5.97
CA GLU A 51 -4.49 -4.93 -7.43
C GLU A 51 -3.68 -3.80 -8.06
N TYR A 52 -3.86 -2.56 -7.62
CA TYR A 52 -3.04 -1.44 -8.09
C TYR A 52 -1.54 -1.61 -7.83
N VAL A 53 -1.14 -2.06 -6.63
CA VAL A 53 0.28 -2.27 -6.32
C VAL A 53 0.88 -3.34 -7.25
N ARG A 54 0.13 -4.40 -7.55
CA ARG A 54 0.55 -5.47 -8.46
C ARG A 54 0.50 -5.09 -9.94
N ASP A 55 -0.43 -4.22 -10.33
CA ASP A 55 -0.52 -3.73 -11.71
C ASP A 55 0.57 -2.69 -12.02
N VAL A 56 1.04 -1.96 -11.01
CA VAL A 56 2.19 -1.04 -11.15
C VAL A 56 3.53 -1.80 -11.26
N ASP A 57 3.55 -3.08 -10.86
CA ASP A 57 4.69 -3.99 -11.00
C ASP A 57 5.14 -4.15 -12.47
N ASP A 58 4.25 -3.90 -13.44
CA ASP A 58 4.59 -3.95 -14.86
C ASP A 58 5.66 -2.91 -15.29
N ASN A 59 6.04 -1.93 -14.44
CA ASN A 59 7.03 -0.93 -14.85
C ASN A 59 8.07 -0.43 -13.83
N ASN A 60 7.97 -0.61 -12.49
CA ASN A 60 8.88 0.15 -11.58
C ASN A 60 9.21 -0.41 -10.19
N LEU A 61 8.63 -1.53 -9.73
CA LEU A 61 8.93 -2.07 -8.39
C LEU A 61 9.48 -3.49 -8.46
N PRO A 62 10.47 -3.84 -7.62
CA PRO A 62 10.86 -5.23 -7.40
C PRO A 62 9.73 -6.06 -6.77
N GLU A 63 9.61 -7.33 -7.16
CA GLU A 63 8.55 -8.25 -6.69
C GLU A 63 8.53 -8.37 -5.15
N ASP A 64 9.69 -8.36 -4.50
CA ASP A 64 9.83 -8.42 -3.05
C ASP A 64 9.32 -7.15 -2.35
N VAL A 65 9.52 -5.98 -2.95
CA VAL A 65 8.95 -4.71 -2.52
C VAL A 65 7.42 -4.75 -2.67
N THR A 66 6.95 -5.15 -3.84
CA THR A 66 5.52 -5.33 -4.16
C THR A 66 4.84 -6.21 -3.11
N GLU A 67 5.38 -7.40 -2.81
CA GLU A 67 4.81 -8.32 -1.82
C GLU A 67 4.94 -7.82 -0.37
N SER A 68 5.94 -6.98 -0.07
CA SER A 68 6.04 -6.32 1.24
C SER A 68 4.93 -5.29 1.44
N ILE A 69 4.62 -4.50 0.41
CA ILE A 69 3.53 -3.53 0.42
C ILE A 69 2.17 -4.23 0.52
N VAL A 70 1.97 -5.34 -0.20
CA VAL A 70 0.75 -6.16 -0.12
C VAL A 70 0.53 -6.69 1.30
N ARG A 71 1.58 -7.18 1.96
CA ARG A 71 1.50 -7.61 3.37
C ARG A 71 1.17 -6.45 4.30
N LEU A 72 1.72 -5.27 4.05
CA LEU A 72 1.41 -4.06 4.81
C LEU A 72 -0.06 -3.66 4.69
N LEU A 73 -0.60 -3.62 3.47
CA LEU A 73 -2.02 -3.34 3.21
C LEU A 73 -2.95 -4.31 3.98
N LYS A 74 -2.63 -5.60 3.95
CA LYS A 74 -3.39 -6.62 4.70
C LYS A 74 -3.31 -6.40 6.21
N ARG A 75 -2.13 -6.08 6.75
CA ARG A 75 -1.90 -5.82 8.19
C ARG A 75 -2.68 -4.60 8.69
N TYR A 76 -2.75 -3.54 7.89
CA TYR A 76 -3.44 -2.29 8.25
C TYR A 76 -4.91 -2.27 7.82
N SER A 77 -5.40 -3.36 7.22
CA SER A 77 -6.83 -3.50 6.93
C SER A 77 -7.64 -3.55 8.22
N THR A 78 -8.80 -2.89 8.21
CA THR A 78 -9.80 -3.04 9.26
C THR A 78 -10.21 -4.51 9.34
N MET A 79 -10.00 -5.13 10.50
CA MET A 79 -10.54 -6.47 10.74
C MET A 79 -12.06 -6.40 10.52
N ARG A 80 -12.52 -7.27 9.63
CA ARG A 80 -13.91 -7.72 9.52
C ARG A 80 -13.89 -9.20 9.77
#